data_AF-A0A420VJV9-F1
#
_entry.id   AF-A0A420VJV9-F1
#
_cell.length_a   1.000
_cell.length_b   1.000
_cell.length_c   1.000
_cell.angle_alpha   90.00
_cell.angle_beta   90.00
_cell.angle_gamma   90.00
#
_symmetry.space_group_name_H-M   'P 1'
#
loop_
_entity.id
_entity.type
_entity.pdbx_description
1 polymer ?
#
loop_
_entity_poly.entity_id
_entity_poly.type
_entity_poly.pdbx_seq_one_letter_code
_entity_poly.pdbx_strand_id
1 'polypeptide(L)' 'MELIQQLINGISLGSIYALIALGYTMVYGIIKLINFAHGDVFMVGAFTGFYLITVFHLPFVLALVLTMLIPPCSAW' A
#
# COMPACT_ATOMS: atom_id res chain seq x y z
N MET A 1 6.86 -23.69 -35.98
CA MET A 1 5.71 -23.91 -35.08
C MET A 1 5.93 -23.33 -33.68
N GLU A 2 7.08 -22.74 -33.36
CA GLU A 2 7.32 -22.09 -32.06
C GLU A 2 6.52 -20.79 -31.85
N LEU A 3 6.38 -19.97 -32.91
CA LEU A 3 5.73 -18.66 -32.81
C LEU A 3 4.25 -18.73 -32.41
N ILE A 4 3.52 -19.73 -32.91
CA ILE A 4 2.11 -19.96 -32.55
C ILE A 4 1.99 -20.40 -31.10
N GLN A 5 2.91 -21.25 -30.62
CA GLN A 5 2.92 -21.71 -29.23
C GLN A 5 3.27 -20.58 -28.26
N GLN A 6 4.22 -19.72 -28.61
CA GLN A 6 4.52 -18.50 -27.85
C GLN A 6 3.35 -17.51 -27.84
N LEU A 7 2.61 -17.38 -28.94
CA LEU A 7 1.40 -16.54 -28.98
C LEU A 7 0.34 -17.05 -28.01
N ILE A 8 0.09 -18.36 -28.00
CA ILE A 8 -0.89 -19.00 -27.12
C ILE A 8 -0.47 -18.87 -25.65
N ASN A 9 0.81 -19.09 -25.34
CA ASN A 9 1.34 -18.89 -23.99
C ASN A 9 1.26 -17.42 -23.54
N GLY A 10 1.55 -16.48 -24.43
CA GLY A 10 1.46 -15.04 -24.17
C GLY A 10 0.02 -14.59 -23.89
N ILE A 11 -0.96 -15.09 -24.65
CA ILE A 11 -2.39 -14.80 -24.42
C ILE A 11 -2.86 -15.43 -23.11
N SER A 12 -2.47 -16.67 -22.82
CA SER A 12 -2.84 -17.36 -21.59
C SER A 12 -2.34 -16.60 -20.35
N LEU A 13 -1.04 -16.28 -20.30
CA LEU A 13 -0.47 -15.48 -19.22
C LEU A 13 -1.06 -14.07 -19.16
N GLY A 14 -1.23 -13.42 -20.31
CA GLY A 14 -1.83 -12.09 -20.42
C GLY A 14 -3.26 -12.04 -19.88
N SER A 15 -4.06 -13.08 -20.12
CA SER A 15 -5.43 -13.18 -19.62
C SER A 15 -5.49 -13.33 -18.09
N ILE A 16 -4.55 -14.07 -17.49
CA ILE A 16 -4.44 -14.22 -16.03
C ILE A 16 -4.12 -12.85 -15.41
N TYR A 17 -3.15 -12.12 -15.96
CA TYR A 17 -2.81 -10.78 -15.47
C TYR A 17 -3.93 -9.76 -15.71
N ALA A 18 -4.62 -9.83 -16.85
CA ALA A 18 -5.77 -8.98 -17.13
C ALA A 18 -6.92 -9.23 -16.14
N LEU A 19 -7.21 -10.48 -15.78
CA LEU A 19 -8.21 -10.83 -14.78
C LEU A 19 -7.84 -10.35 -13.37
N ILE A 20 -6.56 -10.44 -13.00
CA ILE A 20 -6.06 -9.90 -11.73
C ILE A 20 -6.29 -8.38 -11.69
N ALA A 21 -5.89 -7.67 -12.74
CA ALA A 21 -6.10 -6.23 -12.85
C ALA A 21 -7.60 -5.86 -12.81
N LEU A 22 -8.44 -6.60 -13.54
CA LEU A 22 -9.90 -6.41 -13.54
C LEU A 22 -10.48 -6.62 -12.14
N GLY A 23 -10.04 -7.66 -11.42
CA GLY A 23 -10.40 -7.91 -10.02
C GLY A 23 -10.07 -6.73 -9.11
N TYR A 24 -8.85 -6.19 -9.19
CA TYR A 24 -8.46 -5.02 -8.41
C TYR A 24 -9.26 -3.76 -8.79
N THR A 25 -9.49 -3.51 -10.08
CA THR A 25 -10.29 -2.36 -10.51
C THR A 25 -11.76 -2.48 -10.11
N MET A 26 -12.31 -3.69 -10.01
CA MET A 26 -13.66 -3.91 -9.48
C MET A 26 -13.70 -3.66 -7.98
N VAL A 27 -12.75 -4.20 -7.21
CA VAL A 27 -12.67 -3.98 -5.76
C VAL A 27 -12.59 -2.49 -5.45
N TYR A 28 -11.68 -1.75 -6.10
CA TYR A 28 -11.52 -0.31 -5.87
C TYR A 28 -12.56 0.57 -6.61
N GLY A 29 -13.18 0.06 -7.67
CA GLY A 29 -14.16 0.79 -8.49
C GLY A 29 -15.55 0.89 -7.84
N ILE A 30 -15.95 -0.09 -7.02
CA ILE A 30 -17.23 -0.05 -6.29
C ILE A 30 -17.12 0.84 -5.04
N ILE A 31 -15.91 1.01 -4.50
CA ILE A 31 -15.69 1.72 -3.23
C ILE A 31 -16.06 3.22 -3.31
N LYS A 32 -16.18 3.83 -4.50
CA LYS A 32 -16.68 5.22 -4.80
C LYS A 32 -16.04 6.39 -4.03
N LEU A 33 -15.31 6.14 -2.96
CA LEU A 33 -14.50 7.04 -2.17
C LEU A 33 -13.17 6.32 -1.98
N ILE A 34 -12.16 6.64 -2.80
CA ILE A 34 -10.77 6.32 -2.43
C ILE A 34 -10.63 6.80 -0.99
N ASN A 35 -10.20 5.90 -0.10
CA ASN A 35 -10.05 6.19 1.31
C ASN A 35 -9.04 7.32 1.51
N PHE A 36 -9.46 8.58 1.40
CA PHE A 36 -8.62 9.75 1.58
C PHE A 36 -8.12 9.88 3.02
N ALA A 37 -8.76 9.16 3.96
CA ALA A 37 -8.28 9.05 5.33
C ALA A 37 -6.93 8.29 5.39
N HIS A 38 -6.54 7.53 4.36
CA HIS A 38 -5.20 6.92 4.32
C HIS A 38 -4.09 7.99 4.33
N GLY A 39 -4.30 9.12 3.66
CA GLY A 39 -3.37 10.25 3.68
C GLY A 39 -3.31 10.94 5.05
N ASP A 40 -4.47 11.19 5.65
CA ASP A 40 -4.55 11.82 6.98
C ASP A 40 -3.94 10.94 8.08
N VAL A 41 -4.16 9.62 8.00
CA VAL A 41 -3.60 8.65 8.93
C VAL A 41 -2.07 8.57 8.81
N PHE A 42 -1.52 8.64 7.59
CA PHE A 42 -0.08 8.75 7.36
C PHE A 42 0.50 10.03 7.97
N MET A 43 -0.21 11.15 7.83
CA MET A 43 0.20 12.43 8.40
C MET A 43 0.29 12.36 9.93
N VAL A 44 -0.71 11.77 10.59
CA VAL A 44 -0.72 11.58 12.05
C VAL A 44 0.43 10.66 12.51
N GLY A 45 0.74 9.60 11.75
CA GLY A 45 1.90 8.74 12.02
C GLY A 45 3.23 9.51 11.98
N ALA A 46 3.44 10.32 10.94
CA ALA A 46 4.65 11.13 10.78
C ALA A 46 4.79 12.19 11.89
N PHE A 47 3.72 12.90 12.24
CA PHE A 47 3.74 13.89 13.34
C PHE A 47 4.00 13.22 14.70
N THR A 48 3.44 12.04 14.95
CA THR A 48 3.70 11.29 16.18
C THR A 48 5.21 10.98 16.33
N GLY A 49 5.88 10.59 15.24
CA GLY A 49 7.33 10.38 15.21
C GLY A 49 8.14 11.64 15.41
N PHE A 50 7.71 12.74 14.78
CA PHE A 50 8.32 14.04 14.98
C PHE A 50 8.27 14.46 16.46
N TYR A 51 7.11 14.37 17.12
CA TYR A 51 6.97 14.70 18.54
C TYR A 51 7.80 13.81 19.47
N LEU A 52 7.93 12.51 19.16
CA LEU A 52 8.80 11.58 19.92
C LEU A 52 10.28 12.00 19.86
N ILE A 53 10.73 12.54 18.72
CA ILE A 53 12.11 13.01 18.55
C ILE A 53 12.29 14.39 19.18
N THR A 54 11.38 15.34 18.95
CA THR A 54 11.59 16.75 19.36
C THR A 54 11.26 17.03 20.82
N VAL A 55 10.23 16.39 21.39
CA VAL A 55 9.79 16.63 22.77
C VAL A 55 10.49 15.67 23.72
N PHE A 56 10.45 14.38 23.40
CA PHE A 56 11.02 13.34 24.26
C PHE A 56 12.51 13.06 24.01
N HIS A 57 13.12 13.69 22.99
CA HIS A 57 14.55 13.52 22.67
C HIS A 57 14.94 12.04 22.47
N LEU A 58 14.03 11.21 21.94
CA LEU A 58 14.34 9.82 21.66
C LEU A 58 15.31 9.71 20.47
N PRO A 59 16.21 8.71 20.50
CA PRO A 59 17.04 8.41 19.33
C PRO A 59 16.15 8.00 18.15
N PHE A 60 16.53 8.42 16.95
CA PHE A 60 15.77 8.23 15.71
C PHE A 60 15.25 6.80 15.53
N VAL A 61 16.09 5.80 15.83
CA VAL A 61 15.74 4.38 15.69
C VAL A 61 14.62 3.97 16.66
N LEU A 62 14.64 4.46 17.90
CA LEU A 62 13.61 4.13 18.89
C LEU A 62 12.29 4.84 18.58
N ALA A 63 12.36 6.09 18.11
CA ALA A 63 11.18 6.81 17.66
C ALA A 63 10.52 6.13 16.45
N LEU A 64 11.30 5.65 15.48
CA LEU A 64 10.81 4.89 14.32
C LEU A 64 10.05 3.63 14.76
N VAL A 65 10.66 2.81 15.63
CA VAL A 65 10.04 1.56 16.11
C VAL A 65 8.76 1.86 16.89
N LEU A 66 8.75 2.88 17.74
CA LEU A 66 7.56 3.26 18.51
C LEU A 66 6.43 3.80 17.62
N THR A 67 6.75 4.56 16.57
CA THR A 67 5.74 5.04 15.62
C THR A 67 5.13 3.95 14.76
N MET A 68 5.89 2.88 14.49
CA MET A 68 5.38 1.69 13.83
C MET A 68 4.51 0.83 14.76
N LEU A 69 4.75 0.90 16.07
CA LEU A 69 4.01 0.14 17.09
C LEU A 69 2.71 0.84 17.53
N ILE A 70 2.70 2.18 17.58
CA ILE A 70 1.51 2.99 17.92
C ILE A 70 0.64 3.10 16.65
N PRO A 71 -0.60 2.59 16.61
CA PRO A 71 -1.35 2.48 15.37
C PRO A 71 -2.13 3.77 15.07
N PRO A 72 -1.57 4.62 14.20
CA PRO A 72 -2.31 5.10 13.03
C PRO A 72 -1.83 4.39 11.75
N CYS A 73 -0.51 4.22 11.60
CA CYS A 73 0.14 3.77 10.35
C CYS A 73 0.04 2.26 10.08
N SER A 74 -0.22 1.42 11.09
CA SER A 74 -0.24 -0.05 10.96
C SER A 74 -1.63 -0.65 10.74
N ALA A 75 -2.68 0.19 10.73
CA ALA A 75 -4.08 -0.25 10.68
C ALA A 75 -4.72 -0.20 9.29
N TRP A 76 -3.95 0.11 8.23
CA TRP A 76 -4.41 0.17 6.84
C TRP A 76 -3.36 -0.39 5.89
#